data_AF-A0A1H3EHM3-F1
#
_entry.id   AF-A0A1H3EHM3-F1
#
_cell.length_a   1.000
_cell.length_b   1.000
_cell.length_c   1.000
_cell.angle_alpha   90.00
_cell.angle_beta   90.00
_cell.angle_gamma   90.00
#
_symmetry.space_group_name_H-M   'P 1'
#
loop_
_entity.id
_entity.type
_entity.pdbx_description
1 polymer ?
#
loop_
_entity_poly.entity_id
_entity_poly.type
_entity_poly.pdbx_seq_one_letter_code
_entity_poly.pdbx_strand_id
1 'polypeptide(L)'
;MGRLYRNGTEVGLLLVRVDVRADQASGHWWWTKWSPTYDYFWEWVILDDKFSDHVVAGRDGVEQALRDYAAGRFTLGETLRVEWTTAEDASRLRQDAFGVDD
;
A
#
# COMPACT_ATOMS: atom_id res chain seq x y z
N MET A 1 5.52 0.35 -7.52
CA MET A 1 4.45 1.30 -7.92
C MET A 1 3.61 0.63 -9.00
N GLY A 2 2.33 0.96 -9.08
CA GLY A 2 1.40 0.38 -10.05
C GLY A 2 0.51 1.43 -10.69
N ARG A 3 0.13 1.20 -11.94
CA ARG A 3 -0.88 1.99 -12.66
C ARG A 3 -2.24 1.32 -12.51
N LEU A 4 -3.26 2.11 -12.24
CA LEU A 4 -4.62 1.64 -12.01
C LEU A 4 -5.46 1.82 -13.26
N TYR A 5 -6.22 0.80 -13.62
CA TYR A 5 -7.07 0.79 -14.80
C TYR A 5 -8.52 0.44 -14.44
N ARG A 6 -9.45 1.21 -15.00
CA ARG A 6 -10.89 0.94 -14.98
C ARG A 6 -11.33 0.70 -16.43
N ASN A 7 -11.86 -0.48 -16.73
CA ASN A 7 -12.31 -0.86 -18.08
C ASN A 7 -11.26 -0.62 -19.20
N GLY A 8 -9.97 -0.79 -18.89
CA GLY A 8 -8.86 -0.60 -19.84
C GLY A 8 -8.33 0.84 -19.95
N THR A 9 -8.97 1.81 -19.31
CA THR A 9 -8.48 3.19 -19.23
C THR A 9 -7.68 3.40 -17.95
N GLU A 10 -6.51 4.05 -18.05
CA GLU A 10 -5.72 4.43 -16.88
C GLU A 10 -6.48 5.51 -16.10
N VAL A 11 -6.69 5.28 -14.80
CA VAL A 11 -7.48 6.16 -13.92
C VAL A 11 -6.69 6.63 -12.69
N GLY A 12 -5.47 6.11 -12.50
CA GLY A 12 -4.72 6.44 -11.31
C GLY A 12 -3.41 5.70 -11.13
N LEU A 13 -2.81 5.94 -9.96
CA LEU A 13 -1.53 5.41 -9.53
C LEU A 13 -1.65 4.85 -8.11
N LEU A 14 -0.98 3.73 -7.87
CA LEU A 14 -0.85 3.08 -6.58
C LEU A 14 0.62 2.98 -6.20
N LEU A 15 0.97 3.53 -5.04
CA LEU A 15 2.25 3.30 -4.39
C LEU A 15 2.02 2.47 -3.13
N VAL A 16 2.59 1.28 -3.08
CA VAL A 16 2.59 0.44 -1.87
C VAL A 16 3.94 0.59 -1.19
N ARG A 17 3.93 1.03 0.07
CA ARG A 17 5.10 1.01 0.95
C ARG A 17 4.95 -0.15 1.92
N VAL A 18 5.97 -1.00 1.99
CA VAL A 18 6.03 -2.09 2.95
C VAL A 18 6.86 -1.64 4.14
N ASP A 19 6.34 -1.85 5.34
CA ASP A 19 7.01 -1.56 6.60
C ASP A 19 6.77 -2.73 7.58
N VAL A 20 7.62 -2.85 8.61
CA VAL A 20 7.50 -3.86 9.66
C VAL A 20 7.20 -3.15 10.97
N ARG A 21 6.08 -3.50 11.60
CA ARG A 21 5.59 -2.85 12.82
C ARG A 21 5.51 -3.82 13.99
N ALA A 22 5.62 -3.28 15.21
CA ALA A 22 5.28 -3.95 16.44
C ALA A 22 4.56 -2.96 17.35
N ASP A 23 3.42 -3.35 17.89
CA ASP A 23 2.63 -2.51 18.78
C ASP A 23 3.14 -2.62 20.22
N GLN A 24 3.17 -1.47 20.92
CA GLN A 24 3.49 -1.44 22.33
C GLN A 24 2.19 -1.54 23.14
N ALA A 25 2.03 -2.62 23.90
CA ALA A 25 1.03 -2.67 24.94
C ALA A 25 1.67 -2.18 26.25
N SER A 26 1.18 -1.07 26.80
CA SER A 26 1.52 -0.60 28.14
C SER A 26 0.27 -0.57 29.02
N GLY A 27 0.44 -0.92 30.29
CA GLY A 27 -0.51 -0.64 31.37
C GLY A 27 0.16 0.23 32.42
N HIS A 28 -0.60 0.77 33.38
CA HIS A 28 -0.13 1.66 34.48
C HIS A 28 0.95 1.07 35.42
N TRP A 29 1.62 -0.01 35.03
CA TRP A 29 2.62 -0.72 35.81
C TRP A 29 3.88 -0.89 34.94
N TRP A 30 5.03 -0.79 35.60
CA TRP A 30 6.42 -0.63 35.13
C TRP A 30 6.97 -1.64 34.09
N TRP A 31 6.13 -2.43 33.42
CA TRP A 31 6.53 -3.38 32.39
C TRP A 31 5.95 -2.96 31.03
N THR A 32 6.82 -2.94 30.01
CA THR A 32 6.43 -2.76 28.61
C THR A 32 6.43 -4.12 27.93
N LYS A 33 5.37 -4.44 27.18
CA LYS A 33 5.35 -5.62 26.31
C LYS A 33 5.08 -5.19 24.88
N TRP A 34 5.92 -5.67 23.97
CA TRP A 34 5.73 -5.50 22.53
C TRP A 34 4.94 -6.68 21.96
N SER A 35 4.10 -6.44 20.96
CA SER A 35 3.52 -7.49 20.14
C SER A 35 4.62 -8.16 19.30
N PRO A 36 4.36 -9.37 18.75
CA PRO A 36 5.14 -9.86 17.62
C PRO A 36 5.15 -8.83 16.49
N THR A 37 6.23 -8.79 15.72
CA THR A 37 6.32 -7.98 14.51
C THR A 37 5.36 -8.49 13.45
N TYR A 38 4.77 -7.59 12.69
CA TYR A 38 3.90 -7.91 11.56
C TYR A 38 4.15 -6.96 10.39
N ASP A 39 3.89 -7.47 9.18
CA ASP A 39 3.97 -6.68 7.96
C ASP A 39 2.84 -5.66 7.90
N TYR A 40 3.16 -4.52 7.32
CA TYR A 40 2.29 -3.37 7.24
C TYR A 40 2.43 -2.74 5.85
N PHE A 41 1.33 -2.63 5.11
CA PHE A 41 1.32 -1.93 3.83
C PHE A 41 0.64 -0.58 3.98
N TRP A 42 1.36 0.47 3.60
CA TRP A 42 0.81 1.80 3.41
C TRP A 42 0.61 2.03 1.92
N GLU A 43 -0.65 2.05 1.51
CA GLU A 43 -1.07 2.24 0.14
C GLU A 43 -1.40 3.71 -0.08
N TRP A 44 -0.67 4.38 -0.97
CA TRP A 44 -0.99 5.72 -1.42
C TRP A 44 -1.58 5.64 -2.80
N VAL A 45 -2.75 6.25 -2.97
CA VAL A 45 -3.56 6.14 -4.17
C VAL A 45 -3.86 7.52 -4.69
N ILE A 46 -3.54 7.76 -5.95
CA ILE A 46 -4.10 8.87 -6.72
C ILE A 46 -5.10 8.25 -7.68
N LEU A 47 -6.39 8.53 -7.48
CA LEU A 47 -7.48 8.03 -8.33
C LEU A 47 -8.32 9.21 -8.79
N ASP A 48 -8.53 9.35 -10.10
CA ASP A 48 -9.30 10.45 -10.69
C ASP A 48 -8.83 11.83 -10.13
N ASP A 49 -7.50 12.03 -10.11
CA ASP A 49 -6.76 13.20 -9.57
C ASP A 49 -6.91 13.46 -8.07
N LYS A 50 -7.46 12.52 -7.30
CA LYS A 50 -7.59 12.63 -5.84
C LYS A 50 -6.65 11.71 -5.11
N PHE A 51 -5.89 12.28 -4.18
CA PHE A 51 -5.05 11.53 -3.27
C PHE A 51 -5.87 10.94 -2.12
N SER A 52 -5.58 9.69 -1.77
CA SER A 52 -6.00 9.05 -0.53
C SER A 52 -4.94 8.05 -0.09
N ASP A 53 -4.89 7.76 1.21
CA ASP A 53 -4.02 6.73 1.75
C ASP A 53 -4.79 5.72 2.57
N HIS A 54 -4.33 4.47 2.50
CA HIS A 54 -4.96 3.32 3.14
C HIS A 54 -3.89 2.45 3.81
N VAL A 55 -4.32 1.78 4.86
CA VAL A 55 -3.46 0.92 5.66
C VAL A 55 -4.00 -0.49 5.63
N VAL A 56 -3.16 -1.42 5.20
CA VAL A 56 -3.40 -2.85 5.32
C VAL A 56 -2.44 -3.39 6.38
N ALA A 57 -3.01 -3.87 7.48
CA ALA A 57 -2.27 -4.39 8.61
C ALA A 57 -2.79 -5.75 9.03
N GLY A 58 -1.96 -6.49 9.76
CA GLY A 58 -2.27 -7.83 10.22
C GLY A 58 -2.08 -8.87 9.12
N ARG A 59 -1.78 -10.10 9.55
CA ARG A 59 -1.37 -11.20 8.66
C ARG A 59 -2.39 -11.46 7.55
N ASP A 60 -3.65 -11.62 7.89
CA ASP A 60 -4.69 -12.01 6.92
C ASP A 60 -4.93 -10.90 5.88
N GLY A 61 -4.91 -9.64 6.32
CA GLY A 61 -5.07 -8.48 5.43
C GLY A 61 -3.92 -8.36 4.44
N VAL A 62 -2.68 -8.46 4.94
CA VAL A 62 -1.47 -8.41 4.11
C VAL A 62 -1.42 -9.59 3.14
N GLU A 63 -1.69 -10.81 3.60
CA GLU A 63 -1.72 -12.00 2.73
C GLU A 63 -2.78 -11.86 1.63
N GLN A 64 -3.95 -11.28 1.94
CA GLN A 64 -4.98 -11.04 0.96
C GLN A 64 -4.58 -9.97 -0.06
N ALA A 65 -4.02 -8.84 0.41
CA ALA A 65 -3.52 -7.79 -0.47
C ALA A 65 -2.44 -8.32 -1.42
N LEU A 66 -1.50 -9.13 -0.92
CA LEU A 66 -0.48 -9.79 -1.76
C LEU A 66 -1.10 -10.69 -2.84
N ARG A 67 -2.13 -11.48 -2.51
CA ARG A 67 -2.84 -12.30 -3.49
C ARG A 67 -3.52 -11.46 -4.55
N ASP A 68 -4.14 -10.36 -4.17
CA ASP A 68 -4.82 -9.46 -5.11
C ASP A 68 -3.81 -8.76 -6.03
N TYR A 69 -2.70 -8.27 -5.47
CA TYR A 69 -1.61 -7.67 -6.23
C TYR A 69 -1.00 -8.65 -7.24
N ALA A 70 -0.76 -9.90 -6.83
CA ALA A 70 -0.25 -10.95 -7.70
C ALA A 70 -1.25 -11.30 -8.82
N ALA A 71 -2.55 -11.17 -8.56
CA ALA A 71 -3.60 -11.30 -9.55
C ALA A 71 -3.80 -10.04 -10.43
N GLY A 72 -3.00 -8.99 -10.24
CA GLY A 72 -3.15 -7.73 -10.97
C GLY A 72 -4.41 -6.96 -10.56
N ARG A 73 -4.83 -7.05 -9.30
CA ARG A 73 -6.00 -6.38 -8.74
C ARG A 73 -5.65 -5.49 -7.55
N PHE A 74 -6.38 -4.39 -7.43
CA PHE A 74 -6.38 -3.51 -6.27
C PHE A 74 -7.83 -3.15 -5.94
N THR A 75 -8.23 -3.23 -4.67
CA THR A 75 -9.63 -2.97 -4.28
C THR A 75 -9.71 -1.80 -3.31
N LEU A 76 -10.40 -0.74 -3.73
CA LEU A 76 -10.68 0.44 -2.91
C LEU A 76 -12.10 0.92 -3.22
N GLY A 77 -13.09 0.39 -2.50
CA GLY A 77 -14.52 0.58 -2.80
C GLY A 77 -14.99 -0.11 -4.09
N GLU A 78 -14.16 -0.12 -5.12
CA GLU A 78 -14.27 -0.90 -6.36
C GLU A 78 -12.97 -1.66 -6.63
N THR A 79 -13.03 -2.71 -7.45
CA THR A 79 -11.83 -3.44 -7.88
C THR A 79 -11.30 -2.88 -9.19
N LEU A 80 -10.07 -2.38 -9.15
CA LEU A 80 -9.31 -1.87 -10.27
C LEU A 80 -8.25 -2.89 -10.70
N ARG A 81 -7.92 -2.87 -11.98
CA ARG A 81 -6.78 -3.63 -12.51
C ARG A 81 -5.50 -2.85 -12.23
N VAL A 82 -4.49 -3.50 -11.66
CA VAL A 82 -3.16 -2.90 -11.45
C VAL A 82 -2.15 -3.49 -12.40
N GLU A 83 -1.36 -2.63 -13.03
CA GLU A 83 -0.13 -3.01 -13.73
C GLU A 83 1.07 -2.48 -12.96
N TRP A 84 1.92 -3.38 -12.48
CA TRP A 84 3.12 -3.02 -11.73
C TRP A 84 4.19 -2.47 -12.68
N THR A 85 4.74 -1.31 -12.35
CA THR A 85 5.80 -0.68 -13.13
C THR A 85 7.15 -1.32 -12.83
N THR A 86 8.12 -1.11 -13.71
CA THR A 86 9.52 -1.45 -13.43
C THR A 86 10.04 -0.65 -12.24
N ALA A 87 11.14 -1.11 -11.61
CA ALA A 87 11.76 -0.39 -10.49
C ALA A 87 12.26 1.01 -10.91
N GLU A 88 12.78 1.12 -12.13
CA GLU A 88 13.27 2.38 -12.71
C GLU A 88 12.12 3.38 -12.91
N ASP A 89 11.02 2.94 -13.52
CA ASP A 89 9.83 3.76 -13.69
C ASP A 89 9.16 4.11 -12.36
N ALA A 90 9.21 3.19 -11.39
CA ALA A 90 8.63 3.41 -10.07
C ALA A 90 9.30 4.56 -9.33
N SER A 91 10.63 4.69 -9.40
CA SER A 91 11.36 5.77 -8.73
C SER A 91 10.96 7.13 -9.29
N ARG A 92 10.98 7.28 -10.61
CA ARG A 92 10.57 8.51 -11.30
C ARG A 92 9.12 8.86 -11.02
N LEU A 93 8.19 7.91 -11.22
CA LEU A 93 6.77 8.15 -11.01
C LEU A 93 6.43 8.46 -9.55
N ARG A 94 7.18 7.90 -8.59
CA ARG A 94 7.03 8.21 -7.17
C ARG A 94 7.38 9.66 -6.88
N GLN A 95 8.50 10.14 -7.41
CA GLN A 95 8.91 11.53 -7.25
C GLN A 95 7.92 12.48 -7.94
N ASP A 96 7.56 12.19 -9.18
CA ASP A 96 6.67 13.04 -9.99
C ASP A 96 5.24 13.11 -9.42
N ALA A 97 4.68 12.00 -8.96
CA ALA A 97 3.28 11.92 -8.55
C ALA A 97 3.06 12.14 -7.04
N PHE A 98 4.00 11.71 -6.20
CA PHE A 98 3.85 11.76 -4.74
C PHE A 98 4.87 12.67 -4.05
N GLY A 99 5.85 13.22 -4.76
CA GLY A 99 6.85 14.14 -4.19
C GLY A 99 7.74 13.49 -3.13
N VAL A 100 7.94 12.17 -3.19
CA VAL A 100 8.77 11.43 -2.22
C VAL A 100 10.11 11.07 -2.84
N ASP A 101 11.19 11.55 -2.22
CA ASP A 101 12.55 11.02 -2.35
C ASP A 101 12.83 10.09 -1.16
N ASP A 102 13.55 8.98 -1.38
CA ASP A 102 13.91 7.99 -0.35
C ASP A 102 14.81 8.58 0.76
#